data_AF-A0A817RZZ2-F1
#
_entry.id   AF-A0A817RZZ2-F1
#
_cell.length_a   1.000
_cell.length_b   1.000
_cell.length_c   1.000
_cell.angle_alpha   90.00
_cell.angle_beta   90.00
_cell.angle_gamma   90.00
#
_symmetry.space_group_name_H-M   'P 1'
#
loop_
_entity.id
_entity.type
_entity.pdbx_description
1 polymer ?
#
loop_
_entity_poly.entity_id
_entity_poly.type
_entity_poly.pdbx_seq_one_letter_code
_entity_poly.pdbx_strand_id
1 'polypeptide(L)'
;IQMGLFNINNDRDFNIYLYSHLPFKSKLYLATSYFNITEEYEKELIDNKRKDTTISLLTASPQANGFYGSRGISRYVPIGYSENEREFIDRAEKKYSNDGQIQMFEYYRPQWTYHAKGLWLYEDDKDDNNNYPILTCVGSPNFGARSIQRDLEAQLAILTDNEELRAKFHRERIRLFQYGTLATSDTFKQLTRIAPFWGPLFMRIFRNFF
;
A
#
# COMPACT_ATOMS: atom_id res chain seq x y z
N ILE A 1 -8.15 13.06 -9.14
CA ILE A 1 -7.04 14.03 -9.30
C ILE A 1 -6.67 14.54 -7.93
N GLN A 2 -5.37 14.65 -7.65
CA GLN A 2 -4.81 15.21 -6.42
C GLN A 2 -3.84 16.33 -6.79
N MET A 3 -3.94 17.47 -6.13
CA MET A 3 -2.98 18.56 -6.26
C MET A 3 -3.04 19.44 -5.00
N GLY A 4 -2.46 18.94 -3.90
CA GLY A 4 -2.61 19.55 -2.57
C GLY A 4 -2.18 21.02 -2.49
N LEU A 5 -1.13 21.42 -3.22
CA LEU A 5 -0.69 22.82 -3.32
C LEU A 5 -1.77 23.80 -3.80
N PHE A 6 -2.76 23.29 -4.55
CA PHE A 6 -3.87 24.07 -5.09
C PHE A 6 -5.20 23.74 -4.40
N ASN A 7 -5.16 23.09 -3.23
CA ASN A 7 -6.33 22.61 -2.48
C ASN A 7 -7.25 21.67 -3.26
N ILE A 8 -6.71 20.92 -4.24
CA ILE A 8 -7.46 19.88 -4.96
C ILE A 8 -7.18 18.54 -4.29
N ASN A 9 -8.19 18.02 -3.59
CA ASN A 9 -8.05 16.82 -2.74
C ASN A 9 -8.93 15.63 -3.14
N ASN A 10 -9.47 15.63 -4.36
CA ASN A 10 -10.48 14.65 -4.78
C ASN A 10 -10.00 13.19 -4.65
N ASP A 11 -8.74 12.91 -4.97
CA ASP A 11 -8.16 11.56 -4.81
C ASP A 11 -8.07 11.17 -3.33
N ARG A 12 -7.54 12.08 -2.50
CA ARG A 12 -7.45 11.86 -1.05
C ARG A 12 -8.82 11.61 -0.44
N ASP A 13 -9.78 12.48 -0.73
CA ASP A 13 -11.11 12.42 -0.14
C ASP A 13 -11.85 11.16 -0.60
N PHE A 14 -11.65 10.74 -1.86
CA PHE A 14 -12.14 9.46 -2.36
C PHE A 14 -11.55 8.26 -1.60
N ASN A 15 -10.22 8.23 -1.41
CA ASN A 15 -9.57 7.12 -0.70
C ASN A 15 -10.00 7.04 0.78
N ILE A 16 -10.10 8.18 1.48
CA ILE A 16 -10.64 8.24 2.86
C ILE A 16 -12.06 7.70 2.90
N TYR A 17 -12.92 8.16 1.99
CA TYR A 17 -14.30 7.69 1.91
C TYR A 17 -14.37 6.18 1.66
N LEU A 18 -13.58 5.66 0.72
CA LEU A 18 -13.55 4.24 0.41
C LEU A 18 -13.10 3.39 1.60
N TYR A 19 -11.99 3.75 2.26
CA TYR A 19 -11.44 2.98 3.38
C TYR A 19 -12.36 2.98 4.60
N SER A 20 -13.09 4.08 4.83
CA SER A 20 -14.07 4.19 5.91
C SER A 20 -15.40 3.46 5.64
N HIS A 21 -15.71 3.15 4.37
CA HIS A 21 -16.98 2.56 3.95
C HIS A 21 -16.81 1.24 3.18
N LEU A 22 -15.79 0.44 3.54
CA LEU A 22 -15.60 -0.87 2.93
C LEU A 22 -16.85 -1.76 3.12
N PRO A 23 -17.28 -2.50 2.08
CA PRO A 23 -18.46 -3.34 2.15
C PRO A 23 -18.36 -4.45 3.21
N PHE A 24 -19.53 -4.98 3.60
CA PHE A 24 -19.62 -6.19 4.44
C PHE A 24 -18.87 -7.34 3.77
N LYS A 25 -18.07 -8.08 4.55
CA LYS A 25 -17.21 -9.17 4.09
C LYS A 25 -16.45 -8.86 2.80
N SER A 26 -15.58 -7.86 2.84
CA SER A 26 -14.80 -7.48 1.66
C SER A 26 -13.32 -7.86 1.78
N LYS A 27 -12.63 -7.86 0.63
CA LYS A 27 -11.18 -8.03 0.55
C LYS A 27 -10.60 -6.86 -0.22
N LEU A 28 -9.73 -6.08 0.41
CA LEU A 28 -9.05 -4.95 -0.20
C LEU A 28 -7.60 -5.32 -0.50
N TYR A 29 -7.21 -5.20 -1.75
CA TYR A 29 -5.81 -5.31 -2.18
C TYR A 29 -5.31 -3.92 -2.55
N LEU A 30 -4.17 -3.51 -1.99
CA LEU A 30 -3.56 -2.22 -2.27
C LEU A 30 -2.08 -2.42 -2.63
N ALA A 31 -1.68 -1.91 -3.78
CA ALA A 31 -0.30 -1.91 -4.25
C ALA A 31 0.24 -0.49 -4.24
N THR A 32 1.43 -0.30 -3.68
CA THR A 32 2.18 0.97 -3.73
C THR A 32 3.65 0.67 -3.93
N SER A 33 4.37 1.48 -4.70
CA SER A 33 5.79 1.23 -4.93
C SER A 33 6.69 1.69 -3.79
N TYR A 34 6.18 2.63 -2.99
CA TYR A 34 6.89 3.27 -1.89
C TYR A 34 5.95 3.33 -0.69
N PHE A 35 6.17 2.45 0.29
CA PHE A 35 5.29 2.38 1.45
C PHE A 35 5.55 3.54 2.43
N ASN A 36 4.79 4.62 2.25
CA ASN A 36 4.80 5.78 3.13
C ASN A 36 3.39 6.36 3.24
N ILE A 37 2.42 5.49 3.54
CA ILE A 37 1.02 5.90 3.65
C ILE A 37 0.84 6.92 4.77
N THR A 38 -0.09 7.86 4.59
CA THR A 38 -0.33 8.92 5.57
C THR A 38 -1.05 8.41 6.81
N GLU A 39 -0.88 9.12 7.93
CA GLU A 39 -1.55 8.79 9.20
C GLU A 39 -3.08 8.72 9.05
N GLU A 40 -3.66 9.56 8.19
CA GLU A 40 -5.10 9.53 7.89
C GLU A 40 -5.52 8.24 7.17
N TYR A 41 -4.74 7.75 6.20
CA TYR A 41 -5.03 6.49 5.54
C TYR A 41 -4.78 5.31 6.47
N GLU A 42 -3.71 5.34 7.26
CA GLU A 42 -3.48 4.30 8.28
C GLU A 42 -4.62 4.22 9.29
N LYS A 43 -5.15 5.36 9.72
CA LYS A 43 -6.31 5.41 10.61
C LYS A 43 -7.51 4.72 9.97
N GLU A 44 -7.81 4.98 8.71
CA GLU A 44 -8.95 4.32 8.07
C GLU A 44 -8.69 2.81 7.83
N LEU A 45 -7.49 2.44 7.39
CA LEU A 45 -7.11 1.06 7.07
C LEU A 45 -6.93 0.17 8.30
N ILE A 46 -6.46 0.72 9.42
CA ILE A 46 -6.22 -0.03 10.65
C ILE A 46 -7.33 0.23 11.65
N ASP A 47 -7.70 1.49 11.91
CA ASP A 47 -8.56 1.80 13.04
C ASP A 47 -10.04 1.66 12.76
N ASN A 48 -10.48 2.17 11.61
CA ASN A 48 -11.89 2.25 11.25
C ASN A 48 -12.34 1.12 10.31
N LYS A 49 -11.41 0.30 9.79
CA LYS A 49 -11.80 -0.82 8.92
C LYS A 49 -12.76 -1.76 9.65
N ARG A 50 -13.66 -2.37 8.89
CA ARG A 50 -14.56 -3.38 9.44
C ARG A 50 -13.80 -4.65 9.85
N LYS A 51 -14.33 -5.35 10.85
CA LYS A 51 -13.73 -6.61 11.38
C LYS A 51 -13.86 -7.80 10.42
N ASP A 52 -14.81 -7.74 9.50
CA ASP A 52 -15.08 -8.75 8.49
C ASP A 52 -14.36 -8.46 7.16
N THR A 53 -13.51 -7.42 7.13
CA THR A 53 -12.75 -7.02 5.95
C THR A 53 -11.28 -7.39 6.11
N THR A 54 -10.72 -8.01 5.09
CA THR A 54 -9.27 -8.29 5.02
C THR A 54 -8.57 -7.30 4.11
N ILE A 55 -7.34 -6.91 4.47
CA ILE A 55 -6.51 -5.99 3.70
C ILE A 55 -5.18 -6.65 3.36
N SER A 56 -4.79 -6.60 2.10
CA SER A 56 -3.50 -7.12 1.61
C SER A 56 -2.74 -6.02 0.88
N LEU A 57 -1.57 -5.66 1.41
CA LEU A 57 -0.70 -4.62 0.89
C LEU A 57 0.46 -5.24 0.09
N LEU A 58 0.85 -4.65 -1.04
CA LEU A 58 2.03 -5.03 -1.79
C LEU A 58 2.94 -3.81 -2.01
N THR A 59 4.17 -3.90 -1.51
CA THR A 59 5.22 -2.88 -1.64
C THR A 59 6.50 -3.42 -2.26
N ALA A 60 7.43 -2.55 -2.66
CA ALA A 60 8.74 -2.97 -3.13
C ALA A 60 9.58 -3.50 -1.96
N SER A 61 10.22 -4.68 -2.10
CA SER A 61 11.31 -5.04 -1.21
C SER A 61 12.48 -4.04 -1.34
N PRO A 62 13.41 -3.97 -0.37
CA PRO A 62 14.58 -3.10 -0.47
C PRO A 62 15.37 -3.30 -1.77
N GLN A 63 15.49 -4.53 -2.26
CA GLN A 63 16.21 -4.88 -3.49
C GLN A 63 15.44 -4.52 -4.77
N ALA A 64 14.11 -4.46 -4.70
CA ALA A 64 13.25 -4.03 -5.80
C ALA A 64 12.93 -2.53 -5.73
N ASN A 65 13.46 -1.79 -4.76
CA ASN A 65 13.24 -0.36 -4.60
C ASN A 65 14.08 0.45 -5.60
N GLY A 66 13.53 1.54 -6.14
CA GLY A 66 14.23 2.40 -7.10
C GLY A 66 15.51 3.07 -6.56
N PHE A 67 15.66 3.17 -5.23
CA PHE A 67 16.85 3.70 -4.59
C PHE A 67 17.88 2.63 -4.19
N TYR A 68 17.63 1.36 -4.50
CA TYR A 68 18.55 0.27 -4.20
C TYR A 68 19.92 0.49 -4.86
N GLY A 69 20.99 0.39 -4.07
CA GLY A 69 22.36 0.61 -4.54
C GLY A 69 22.71 2.06 -4.89
N SER A 70 21.82 3.03 -4.62
CA SER A 70 22.13 4.45 -4.83
C SER A 70 23.29 4.94 -3.95
N ARG A 71 23.97 6.01 -4.38
CA ARG A 71 25.12 6.60 -3.66
C ARG A 71 24.68 7.80 -2.82
N GLY A 72 25.41 8.08 -1.75
CA GLY A 72 25.14 9.23 -0.87
C GLY A 72 23.99 8.98 0.10
N ILE A 73 23.21 10.02 0.41
CA ILE A 73 22.13 9.96 1.42
C ILE A 73 20.93 9.15 0.93
N SER A 74 20.66 9.12 -0.38
CA SER A 74 19.53 8.37 -0.96
C SER A 74 19.62 6.86 -0.73
N ARG A 75 20.82 6.32 -0.43
CA ARG A 75 21.00 4.90 -0.08
C ARG A 75 20.21 4.46 1.14
N TYR A 76 19.81 5.41 1.99
CA TYR A 76 19.04 5.16 3.20
C TYR A 76 17.52 5.26 2.98
N VAL A 77 17.06 5.69 1.80
CA VAL A 77 15.63 5.76 1.47
C VAL A 77 14.92 4.41 1.63
N PRO A 78 15.49 3.27 1.15
CA PRO A 78 14.87 1.96 1.38
C PRO A 78 14.72 1.60 2.86
N ILE A 79 15.66 2.03 3.72
CA ILE A 79 15.55 1.84 5.17
C ILE A 79 14.37 2.63 5.72
N GLY A 80 14.14 3.85 5.22
CA GLY A 80 12.99 4.66 5.62
C GLY A 80 11.66 3.99 5.32
N TYR A 81 11.53 3.38 4.13
CA TYR A 81 10.34 2.60 3.81
C TYR A 81 10.24 1.34 4.69
N SER A 82 11.33 0.61 4.94
CA SER A 82 11.31 -0.55 5.85
C SER A 82 10.86 -0.20 7.28
N GLU A 83 11.21 0.98 7.80
CA GLU A 83 10.73 1.43 9.12
C GLU A 83 9.23 1.78 9.10
N ASN A 84 8.73 2.42 8.02
CA ASN A 84 7.30 2.66 7.86
C ASN A 84 6.51 1.34 7.78
N GLU A 85 7.01 0.36 7.02
CA GLU A 85 6.41 -0.97 6.90
C GLU A 85 6.36 -1.67 8.26
N ARG A 86 7.46 -1.64 9.02
CA ARG A 86 7.55 -2.20 10.38
C ARG A 86 6.53 -1.56 11.31
N GLU A 87 6.48 -0.23 11.38
CA GLU A 87 5.55 0.48 12.27
C GLU A 87 4.08 0.19 11.93
N PHE A 88 3.75 0.12 10.64
CA PHE A 88 2.41 -0.21 10.20
C PHE A 88 2.02 -1.64 10.59
N ILE A 89 2.89 -2.62 10.33
CA ILE A 89 2.64 -4.03 10.68
C ILE A 89 2.53 -4.19 12.19
N ASP A 90 3.47 -3.64 12.98
CA ASP A 90 3.42 -3.72 14.45
C ASP A 90 2.09 -3.18 15.01
N ARG A 91 1.57 -2.08 14.45
CA ARG A 91 0.28 -1.49 14.86
C ARG A 91 -0.91 -2.36 14.45
N ALA A 92 -0.90 -2.89 13.23
CA ALA A 92 -1.94 -3.79 12.73
C ALA A 92 -1.99 -5.09 13.54
N GLU A 93 -0.82 -5.71 13.77
CA GLU A 93 -0.61 -6.89 14.60
C GLU A 93 -1.13 -6.70 16.03
N LYS A 94 -0.77 -5.57 16.66
CA LYS A 94 -1.26 -5.22 18.00
C LYS A 94 -2.78 -5.09 18.06
N LYS A 95 -3.43 -4.60 17.00
CA LYS A 95 -4.89 -4.39 16.96
C LYS A 95 -5.66 -5.68 16.64
N TYR A 96 -5.10 -6.55 15.80
CA TYR A 96 -5.79 -7.74 15.28
C TYR A 96 -5.21 -9.08 15.76
N SER A 97 -4.23 -9.05 16.66
CA SER A 97 -3.64 -10.26 17.27
C SER A 97 -3.12 -11.29 16.25
N ASN A 98 -2.57 -10.80 15.14
CA ASN A 98 -1.93 -11.61 14.08
C ASN A 98 -2.85 -12.64 13.42
N ASP A 99 -4.16 -12.36 13.38
CA ASP A 99 -5.18 -13.23 12.78
C ASP A 99 -5.24 -13.16 11.24
N GLY A 100 -4.35 -12.41 10.60
CA GLY A 100 -4.29 -12.25 9.14
C GLY A 100 -5.25 -11.21 8.56
N GLN A 101 -5.92 -10.40 9.39
CA GLN A 101 -6.83 -9.34 8.93
C GLN A 101 -6.15 -8.27 8.07
N ILE A 102 -4.88 -7.98 8.35
CA ILE A 102 -4.07 -7.05 7.57
C ILE A 102 -2.73 -7.75 7.31
N GLN A 103 -2.36 -7.87 6.04
CA GLN A 103 -1.11 -8.50 5.62
C GLN A 103 -0.36 -7.56 4.68
N MET A 104 0.97 -7.58 4.76
CA MET A 104 1.84 -6.86 3.84
C MET A 104 2.78 -7.83 3.16
N PHE A 105 2.97 -7.64 1.87
CA PHE A 105 3.84 -8.42 1.02
C PHE A 105 4.90 -7.51 0.41
N GLU A 106 6.13 -8.00 0.32
CA GLU A 106 7.21 -7.35 -0.40
C GLU A 106 7.42 -8.03 -1.75
N TYR A 107 7.27 -7.26 -2.82
CA TYR A 107 7.61 -7.69 -4.16
C TYR A 107 9.12 -7.86 -4.29
N TYR A 108 9.54 -9.01 -4.79
CA TYR A 108 10.91 -9.21 -5.27
C TYR A 108 10.93 -10.06 -6.54
N ARG A 109 11.68 -9.60 -7.53
CA ARG A 109 12.08 -10.40 -8.69
C ARG A 109 13.49 -9.99 -9.09
N PRO A 110 14.42 -10.95 -9.34
CA PRO A 110 15.79 -10.63 -9.67
C PRO A 110 15.89 -9.64 -10.84
N GLN A 111 16.63 -8.53 -10.63
CA GLN A 111 16.89 -7.47 -11.61
C GLN A 111 15.68 -6.57 -11.95
N TRP A 112 14.55 -6.69 -11.24
CA TRP A 112 13.38 -5.82 -11.43
C TRP A 112 13.29 -4.76 -10.34
N THR A 113 12.93 -3.54 -10.74
CA THR A 113 12.43 -2.50 -9.84
C THR A 113 10.90 -2.55 -9.82
N TYR A 114 10.30 -2.50 -8.64
CA TYR A 114 8.85 -2.49 -8.48
C TYR A 114 8.32 -1.06 -8.48
N HIS A 115 7.34 -0.79 -9.35
CA HIS A 115 6.77 0.55 -9.48
C HIS A 115 5.25 0.59 -9.72
N ALA A 116 4.56 -0.54 -9.45
CA ALA A 116 3.11 -0.62 -9.62
C ALA A 116 2.37 0.10 -8.48
N LYS A 117 1.23 0.70 -8.81
CA LYS A 117 0.26 1.25 -7.88
C LYS A 117 -1.13 0.83 -8.32
N GLY A 118 -2.00 0.52 -7.38
CA GLY A 118 -3.37 0.14 -7.71
C GLY A 118 -4.13 -0.36 -6.50
N LEU A 119 -5.44 -0.43 -6.66
CA LEU A 119 -6.36 -0.89 -5.62
C LEU A 119 -7.37 -1.82 -6.25
N TRP A 120 -7.68 -2.95 -5.61
CA TRP A 120 -8.73 -3.88 -6.03
C TRP A 120 -9.60 -4.25 -4.84
N LEU A 121 -10.89 -3.96 -4.92
CA LEU A 121 -11.88 -4.27 -3.90
C LEU A 121 -12.76 -5.42 -4.36
N TYR A 122 -12.85 -6.46 -3.54
CA TYR A 122 -13.71 -7.62 -3.72
C TYR A 122 -14.81 -7.60 -2.66
N GLU A 123 -16.01 -7.99 -3.04
CA GLU A 123 -17.10 -8.30 -2.12
C GLU A 123 -17.24 -9.82 -2.06
N ASP A 124 -17.28 -10.37 -0.85
CA ASP A 124 -17.55 -11.79 -0.60
C ASP A 124 -19.07 -11.91 -0.44
N ASP A 125 -19.79 -11.88 -1.56
CA ASP A 125 -21.22 -12.15 -1.55
C ASP A 125 -21.46 -13.63 -1.27
N LYS A 126 -22.42 -13.95 -0.41
CA LYS A 126 -22.75 -15.34 -0.05
C LYS A 126 -23.48 -16.07 -1.17
N ASP A 127 -24.18 -15.32 -2.03
CA ASP A 127 -25.06 -15.88 -3.06
C ASP A 127 -24.41 -15.92 -4.44
N ASP A 128 -23.32 -15.17 -4.62
CA ASP A 128 -22.57 -15.10 -5.87
C ASP A 128 -21.12 -15.49 -5.55
N ASN A 129 -20.60 -16.56 -6.15
CA ASN A 129 -19.20 -17.00 -6.04
C ASN A 129 -18.25 -16.00 -6.73
N ASN A 130 -18.41 -14.71 -6.43
CA ASN A 130 -17.85 -13.64 -7.20
C ASN A 130 -16.40 -13.43 -6.81
N ASN A 131 -15.53 -14.13 -7.54
CA ASN A 131 -14.10 -14.13 -7.29
C ASN A 131 -13.39 -12.91 -7.90
N TYR A 132 -14.10 -11.92 -8.42
CA TYR A 132 -13.53 -10.80 -9.17
C TYR A 132 -13.78 -9.43 -8.50
N PRO A 133 -12.86 -8.47 -8.64
CA PRO A 133 -13.01 -7.17 -8.00
C PRO A 133 -14.21 -6.43 -8.58
N ILE A 134 -14.97 -5.74 -7.72
CA ILE A 134 -16.08 -4.86 -8.11
C ILE A 134 -15.56 -3.45 -8.45
N LEU A 135 -14.52 -3.01 -7.76
CA LEU A 135 -13.89 -1.71 -7.93
C LEU A 135 -12.38 -1.90 -8.11
N THR A 136 -11.82 -1.27 -9.15
CA THR A 136 -10.38 -1.22 -9.38
C THR A 136 -9.94 0.24 -9.55
N CYS A 137 -8.91 0.67 -8.82
CA CYS A 137 -8.28 1.96 -9.05
C CYS A 137 -6.93 1.78 -9.74
N VAL A 138 -6.71 2.57 -10.80
CA VAL A 138 -5.44 2.63 -11.53
C VAL A 138 -5.01 4.10 -11.58
N GLY A 139 -3.76 4.37 -11.20
CA GLY A 139 -3.28 5.74 -11.12
C GLY A 139 -1.80 5.87 -10.82
N SER A 140 -1.39 7.12 -10.64
CA SER A 140 -0.03 7.49 -10.26
C SER A 140 0.26 7.55 -8.73
N PRO A 141 -0.71 7.73 -7.80
CA PRO A 141 -0.37 8.02 -6.40
C PRO A 141 0.24 6.81 -5.69
N ASN A 142 1.26 7.06 -4.87
CA ASN A 142 1.81 6.08 -3.93
C ASN A 142 1.10 6.10 -2.57
N PHE A 143 0.02 6.88 -2.44
CA PHE A 143 -0.77 7.07 -1.23
C PHE A 143 -0.01 7.69 -0.05
N GLY A 144 1.16 8.29 -0.30
CA GLY A 144 1.97 8.94 0.71
C GLY A 144 1.84 10.45 0.75
N ALA A 145 2.51 11.07 1.72
CA ALA A 145 2.41 12.52 1.97
C ALA A 145 2.73 13.37 0.73
N ARG A 146 3.70 12.95 -0.07
CA ARG A 146 4.02 13.59 -1.35
C ARG A 146 2.86 13.57 -2.34
N SER A 147 2.26 12.40 -2.57
CA SER A 147 1.13 12.24 -3.49
C SER A 147 -0.05 13.13 -3.08
N ILE A 148 -0.26 13.31 -1.77
CA ILE A 148 -1.35 14.16 -1.26
C ILE A 148 -1.01 15.65 -1.37
N GLN A 149 0.18 16.05 -0.94
CA GLN A 149 0.46 17.47 -0.67
C GLN A 149 1.25 18.18 -1.78
N ARG A 150 2.10 17.45 -2.52
CA ARG A 150 3.17 18.06 -3.33
C ARG A 150 3.08 17.72 -4.80
N ASP A 151 2.75 16.48 -5.13
CA ASP A 151 2.74 15.98 -6.49
C ASP A 151 1.36 16.21 -7.14
N LEU A 152 1.33 16.31 -8.47
CA LEU A 152 0.09 16.26 -9.25
C LEU A 152 -0.20 14.80 -9.59
N GLU A 153 -1.27 14.25 -9.04
CA GLU A 153 -1.62 12.83 -9.22
C GLU A 153 -2.95 12.67 -9.96
N ALA A 154 -3.03 11.59 -10.74
CA ALA A 154 -4.24 11.16 -11.41
C ALA A 154 -4.54 9.70 -11.11
N GLN A 155 -5.80 9.43 -10.80
CA GLN A 155 -6.32 8.10 -10.51
C GLN A 155 -7.70 7.96 -11.15
N LEU A 156 -7.92 6.80 -11.76
CA LEU A 156 -9.20 6.39 -12.29
C LEU A 156 -9.76 5.28 -11.40
N ALA A 157 -10.95 5.51 -10.83
CA ALA A 157 -11.72 4.50 -10.13
C ALA A 157 -12.73 3.87 -11.11
N ILE A 158 -12.62 2.56 -11.32
CA ILE A 158 -13.42 1.79 -12.27
C ILE A 158 -14.34 0.87 -11.48
N LEU A 159 -15.63 1.20 -11.46
CA LEU A 159 -16.72 0.35 -10.98
C LEU A 159 -17.43 -0.26 -12.19
N THR A 160 -17.54 -1.58 -12.24
CA THR A 160 -18.11 -2.26 -13.41
C THR A 160 -18.71 -3.61 -13.02
N ASP A 161 -19.80 -3.98 -13.69
CA ASP A 161 -20.43 -5.29 -13.67
C ASP A 161 -19.98 -6.19 -14.84
N ASN A 162 -19.16 -5.67 -15.77
CA ASN A 162 -18.66 -6.43 -16.91
C ASN A 162 -17.70 -7.54 -16.45
N GLU A 163 -18.18 -8.79 -16.50
CA GLU A 163 -17.44 -9.95 -15.99
C GLU A 163 -16.08 -10.15 -16.66
N GLU A 164 -15.97 -9.92 -17.97
CA GLU A 164 -14.71 -10.10 -18.69
C GLU A 164 -13.64 -9.10 -18.20
N LEU A 165 -14.04 -7.84 -17.99
CA LEU A 165 -13.16 -6.79 -17.49
C LEU A 165 -12.77 -7.04 -16.02
N ARG A 166 -13.74 -7.43 -15.17
CA ARG A 166 -13.45 -7.81 -13.77
C ARG A 166 -12.49 -9.00 -13.70
N ALA A 167 -12.64 -10.00 -14.56
CA ALA A 167 -11.73 -11.13 -14.66
C ALA A 167 -10.31 -10.71 -15.10
N LYS A 168 -10.19 -9.70 -15.99
CA LYS A 168 -8.88 -9.12 -16.37
C LYS A 168 -8.20 -8.44 -15.17
N PHE A 169 -8.91 -7.62 -14.41
CA PHE A 169 -8.37 -6.99 -13.19
C PHE A 169 -8.00 -8.01 -12.13
N HIS A 170 -8.80 -9.06 -11.97
CA HIS A 170 -8.47 -10.16 -11.06
C HIS A 170 -7.14 -10.83 -11.43
N ARG A 171 -6.95 -11.16 -12.73
CA ARG A 171 -5.70 -11.77 -13.22
C ARG A 171 -4.50 -10.84 -13.06
N GLU A 172 -4.66 -9.54 -13.29
CA GLU A 172 -3.62 -8.55 -13.05
C GLU A 172 -3.20 -8.53 -11.57
N ARG A 173 -4.18 -8.43 -10.65
CA ARG A 173 -3.91 -8.47 -9.21
C ARG A 173 -3.16 -9.74 -8.81
N ILE A 174 -3.58 -10.92 -9.28
CA ILE A 174 -2.87 -12.18 -9.01
C ILE A 174 -1.43 -12.10 -9.54
N ARG A 175 -1.22 -11.65 -10.77
CA ARG A 175 0.12 -11.56 -11.38
C ARG A 175 1.05 -10.60 -10.65
N LEU A 176 0.52 -9.54 -10.04
CA LEU A 176 1.31 -8.62 -9.22
C LEU A 176 1.69 -9.28 -7.90
N PHE A 177 0.71 -9.84 -7.17
CA PHE A 177 0.92 -10.42 -5.84
C PHE A 177 1.68 -11.75 -5.84
N GLN A 178 1.76 -12.48 -6.97
CA GLN A 178 2.49 -13.76 -7.04
C GLN A 178 3.99 -13.64 -6.72
N TYR A 179 4.58 -12.46 -6.86
CA TYR A 179 5.98 -12.17 -6.52
C TYR A 179 6.14 -11.53 -5.13
N GLY A 180 5.04 -11.44 -4.37
CA GLY A 180 5.03 -10.92 -3.02
C GLY A 180 5.43 -11.99 -2.01
N THR A 181 6.36 -11.67 -1.12
CA THR A 181 6.68 -12.48 0.06
C THR A 181 6.09 -11.80 1.29
N LEU A 182 5.41 -12.54 2.17
CA LEU A 182 4.81 -11.99 3.38
C LEU A 182 5.89 -11.33 4.26
N ALA A 183 5.70 -10.05 4.57
CA ALA A 183 6.53 -9.34 5.53
C ALA A 183 6.12 -9.76 6.95
N THR A 184 7.11 -10.17 7.74
CA THR A 184 6.94 -10.61 9.13
C THR A 184 7.85 -9.82 10.06
N SER A 185 7.67 -9.92 11.36
CA SER A 185 8.58 -9.27 12.33
C SER A 185 10.05 -9.65 12.11
N ASP A 186 10.35 -10.84 11.57
CA ASP A 186 11.72 -11.27 11.25
C ASP A 186 12.28 -10.60 9.99
N THR A 187 11.40 -10.20 9.07
CA THR A 187 11.79 -9.43 7.87
C THR A 187 12.49 -8.14 8.27
N PHE A 188 11.96 -7.44 9.28
CA PHE A 188 12.47 -6.15 9.74
C PHE A 188 13.69 -6.24 10.67
N LYS A 189 14.05 -7.45 11.16
CA LYS A 189 15.26 -7.67 11.97
C LYS A 189 16.54 -7.85 11.13
N GLN A 190 16.42 -7.92 9.81
CA GLN A 190 17.56 -8.06 8.91
C GLN A 190 18.52 -6.87 9.04
N LEU A 191 19.83 -7.15 9.21
CA LEU A 191 20.85 -6.11 9.42
C LEU A 191 20.87 -5.05 8.32
N THR A 192 20.52 -5.41 7.08
CA THR A 192 20.45 -4.50 5.93
C THR A 192 19.33 -3.47 6.02
N ARG A 193 18.40 -3.61 6.98
CA ARG A 193 17.23 -2.76 7.19
C ARG A 193 17.30 -1.93 8.47
N ILE A 194 18.35 -2.12 9.27
CA ILE A 194 18.52 -1.39 10.52
C ILE A 194 19.07 0.00 10.20
N ALA A 195 18.36 1.04 10.63
CA ALA A 195 18.83 2.40 10.48
C ALA A 195 20.13 2.63 11.29
N PRO A 196 21.09 3.42 10.77
CA PRO A 196 22.25 3.85 11.56
C PRO A 196 21.83 4.66 12.79
N PHE A 197 22.76 4.98 13.69
CA PHE A 197 22.44 5.68 14.94
C PHE A 197 21.80 7.08 14.78
N TRP A 198 22.02 7.77 13.64
CA TRP A 198 21.33 9.02 13.26
C TRP A 198 19.97 8.79 12.56
N GLY A 199 19.52 7.55 12.50
CA GLY A 199 18.29 7.09 11.87
C GLY A 199 17.03 7.88 12.29
N PRO A 200 16.79 8.16 13.58
CA PRO A 200 15.58 8.89 13.99
C PRO A 200 15.46 10.29 13.36
N LEU A 201 16.57 11.02 13.21
CA LEU A 201 16.58 12.33 12.57
C LEU A 201 16.31 12.22 11.06
N PHE A 202 16.92 11.22 10.42
CA PHE A 202 16.66 10.90 9.01
C PHE A 202 15.18 10.55 8.80
N MET A 203 14.58 9.72 9.65
CA MET A 203 13.18 9.29 9.55
C MET A 203 12.19 10.46 9.64
N ARG A 204 12.46 11.43 10.53
CA ARG A 204 11.60 12.62 10.66
C ARG A 204 11.61 13.49 9.40
N ILE A 205 12.75 13.60 8.73
CA ILE A 205 12.86 14.32 7.45
C ILE A 205 12.22 13.48 6.34
N PHE A 206 12.49 12.18 6.32
CA PHE A 206 12.04 11.23 5.31
C PHE A 206 10.52 11.25 5.14
N ARG A 207 9.75 11.04 6.21
CA ARG A 207 8.27 10.96 6.15
C ARG A 207 7.58 12.18 5.56
N ASN A 208 8.18 13.36 5.75
CA ASN A 208 7.61 14.63 5.29
C ASN A 208 8.04 15.00 3.87
N PHE A 209 9.14 14.43 3.37
CA PHE A 209 9.73 14.75 2.07
C PHE A 209 9.51 13.68 1.01
N PHE A 210 9.45 12.42 1.41
CA PHE A 210 9.08 11.25 0.61
C PHE A 210 7.64 10.86 0.89
#